data_AF-A0A7U4DUV5-F1
#
_entry.id   AF-A0A7U4DUV5-F1
#
_cell.length_a   1.000
_cell.length_b   1.000
_cell.length_c   1.000
_cell.angle_alpha   90.00
_cell.angle_beta   90.00
_cell.angle_gamma   90.00
#
_symmetry.space_group_name_H-M   'P 1'
#
loop_
_entity.id
_entity.type
_entity.pdbx_description
1 polymer ?
#
loop_
_entity_poly.entity_id
_entity_poly.type
_entity_poly.pdbx_seq_one_letter_code
_entity_poly.pdbx_strand_id
1 'polypeptide(L)'
;MKQPMALLLLAFAGNALATPLIEPLQLISDHTLPAAQLQAQVLAAKRYDSFWNTGDEALAKQALASDFTDMTLPAGRIQGIRGALQASKTFRQAIPDLRCEVAQMIVTGDRVVAHLHFSGHFTGRFQGKQGKGQLIDFIATDIYQIKQGSITANWHIEDNMTLLQQLGIVEM
;
A
#
# COMPACT_ATOMS: atom_id res chain seq x y z
N MET A 1 -0.21 35.87 -54.92
CA MET A 1 -1.16 35.49 -53.85
C MET A 1 -0.62 34.21 -53.19
N LYS A 2 -0.18 34.29 -51.93
CA LYS A 2 0.40 33.14 -51.19
C LYS A 2 -0.70 32.51 -50.33
N GLN A 3 -0.98 31.22 -50.50
CA GLN A 3 -1.82 30.44 -49.57
C GLN A 3 -0.97 30.02 -48.36
N PRO A 4 -1.48 30.12 -47.11
CA PRO A 4 -0.78 29.55 -45.97
C PRO A 4 -1.15 28.06 -45.83
N MET A 5 -0.13 27.22 -45.76
CA MET A 5 -0.25 25.80 -45.46
C MET A 5 -0.43 25.64 -43.95
N ALA A 6 -1.59 25.15 -43.52
CA ALA A 6 -1.92 24.94 -42.12
C ALA A 6 -1.07 23.78 -41.55
N LEU A 7 -0.31 24.08 -40.49
CA LEU A 7 0.44 23.09 -39.73
C LEU A 7 -0.51 22.40 -38.75
N LEU A 8 -0.88 21.15 -39.04
CA LEU A 8 -1.70 20.34 -38.13
C LEU A 8 -0.80 19.83 -37.00
N LEU A 9 -0.89 20.45 -35.82
CA LEU A 9 -0.27 19.93 -34.60
C LEU A 9 -1.10 18.75 -34.07
N LEU A 10 -0.63 17.54 -34.33
CA LEU A 10 -1.09 16.33 -33.65
C LEU A 10 -0.61 16.38 -32.19
N ALA A 11 -1.52 16.67 -31.26
CA ALA A 11 -1.27 16.54 -29.83
C ALA A 11 -1.16 15.04 -29.49
N PHE A 12 0.03 14.58 -29.15
CA PHE A 12 0.20 13.30 -28.47
C PHE A 12 -0.35 13.44 -27.05
N ALA A 13 -1.55 12.92 -26.80
CA ALA A 13 -1.98 12.61 -25.45
C ALA A 13 -1.08 11.49 -24.93
N GLY A 14 -0.12 11.84 -24.08
CA GLY A 14 0.70 10.85 -23.38
C GLY A 14 -0.20 9.98 -22.52
N ASN A 15 -0.37 8.72 -22.91
CA ASN A 15 -0.87 7.69 -22.00
C ASN A 15 0.17 7.57 -20.89
N ALA A 16 -0.07 8.22 -19.74
CA ALA A 16 0.63 7.89 -18.52
C ALA A 16 0.34 6.42 -18.24
N LEU A 17 1.34 5.56 -18.46
CA LEU A 17 1.24 4.15 -18.10
C LEU A 17 0.97 4.10 -16.60
N ALA A 18 -0.18 3.52 -16.21
CA ALA A 18 -0.51 3.33 -14.81
C ALA A 18 0.65 2.59 -14.13
N THR A 19 1.08 3.06 -12.96
CA THR A 19 2.14 2.40 -12.20
C THR A 19 1.73 0.95 -11.96
N PRO A 20 2.58 -0.03 -12.34
CA PRO A 20 2.24 -1.43 -12.15
C PRO A 20 2.02 -1.72 -10.67
N LEU A 21 1.00 -2.51 -10.37
CA LEU A 21 0.75 -2.99 -9.01
C LEU A 21 1.82 -4.01 -8.62
N ILE A 22 2.14 -4.08 -7.33
CA ILE A 22 2.96 -5.15 -6.77
C ILE A 22 2.30 -6.50 -7.07
N GLU A 23 3.10 -7.42 -7.57
CA GLU A 23 2.75 -8.84 -7.64
C GLU A 23 3.22 -9.54 -6.36
N PRO A 24 2.38 -10.38 -5.73
CA PRO A 24 2.83 -11.20 -4.62
C PRO A 24 3.84 -12.24 -5.10
N LEU A 25 4.88 -12.49 -4.31
CA LEU A 25 5.83 -13.57 -4.59
C LEU A 25 5.14 -14.94 -4.56
N GLN A 26 4.15 -15.10 -3.68
CA GLN A 26 3.30 -16.27 -3.61
C GLN A 26 1.84 -15.86 -3.52
N LEU A 27 1.04 -16.31 -4.49
CA LEU A 27 -0.41 -16.24 -4.44
C LEU A 27 -0.98 -17.62 -4.12
N ILE A 28 -1.61 -17.74 -2.96
CA ILE A 28 -2.32 -18.93 -2.50
C ILE A 28 -3.81 -18.59 -2.52
N SER A 29 -4.63 -19.44 -3.13
CA SER A 29 -6.07 -19.18 -3.21
C SER A 29 -6.89 -20.43 -3.02
N ASP A 30 -8.07 -20.25 -2.43
CA ASP A 30 -9.11 -21.25 -2.38
C ASP A 30 -9.69 -21.45 -3.79
N HIS A 31 -9.41 -22.62 -4.37
CA HIS A 31 -9.85 -22.98 -5.72
C HIS A 31 -11.36 -23.16 -5.86
N THR A 32 -12.12 -23.16 -4.76
CA THR A 32 -13.58 -23.23 -4.79
C THR A 32 -14.25 -21.87 -5.01
N LEU A 33 -13.50 -20.76 -4.91
CA LEU A 33 -14.04 -19.43 -5.10
C LEU A 33 -14.42 -19.17 -6.57
N PRO A 34 -15.55 -18.47 -6.83
CA PRO A 34 -15.85 -17.97 -8.16
C PRO A 34 -14.71 -17.10 -8.71
N ALA A 35 -14.29 -17.34 -9.95
CA ALA A 35 -13.14 -16.64 -10.54
C ALA A 35 -13.25 -15.11 -10.49
N ALA A 36 -14.45 -14.56 -10.71
CA ALA A 36 -14.69 -13.12 -10.63
C ALA A 36 -14.50 -12.57 -9.20
N GLN A 37 -14.90 -13.33 -8.17
CA GLN A 37 -14.69 -12.98 -6.77
C GLN A 37 -13.19 -12.99 -6.45
N LEU A 38 -12.49 -14.06 -6.81
CA LEU A 38 -11.05 -14.19 -6.60
C LEU A 38 -10.28 -13.02 -7.27
N GLN A 39 -10.59 -12.72 -8.52
CA GLN A 39 -9.95 -11.62 -9.25
C GLN A 39 -10.20 -10.25 -8.60
N ALA A 40 -11.44 -9.98 -8.18
CA ALA A 40 -11.78 -8.73 -7.51
C ALA A 40 -11.06 -8.60 -6.15
N GLN A 41 -10.97 -9.70 -5.40
CA GLN A 41 -10.27 -9.75 -4.12
C GLN A 41 -8.77 -9.51 -4.26
N VAL A 42 -8.13 -10.22 -5.20
CA VAL A 42 -6.70 -10.04 -5.50
C VAL A 42 -6.41 -8.62 -5.97
N LEU A 43 -7.27 -8.06 -6.84
CA LEU A 43 -7.07 -6.69 -7.35
C LEU A 43 -7.17 -5.64 -6.22
N ALA A 44 -8.15 -5.77 -5.32
CA ALA A 44 -8.29 -4.84 -4.20
C ALA A 44 -7.08 -4.91 -3.26
N ALA A 45 -6.63 -6.11 -2.91
CA ALA A 45 -5.44 -6.32 -2.08
C ALA A 45 -4.18 -5.74 -2.75
N LYS A 46 -3.91 -6.10 -4.01
CA LYS A 46 -2.75 -5.58 -4.75
C LYS A 46 -2.73 -4.06 -4.84
N ARG A 47 -3.87 -3.41 -5.02
CA ARG A 47 -3.95 -1.94 -5.01
C ARG A 47 -3.55 -1.39 -3.64
N TYR A 48 -4.09 -1.93 -2.56
CA TYR A 48 -3.79 -1.45 -1.22
C TYR A 48 -2.33 -1.71 -0.81
N ASP A 49 -1.80 -2.89 -1.13
CA ASP A 49 -0.39 -3.22 -0.89
C ASP A 49 0.55 -2.33 -1.71
N SER A 50 0.18 -2.06 -2.97
CA SER A 50 0.90 -1.12 -3.84
C SER A 50 0.88 0.31 -3.32
N PHE A 51 -0.24 0.74 -2.71
CA PHE A 51 -0.31 2.02 -2.01
C PHE A 51 0.74 2.10 -0.90
N TRP A 52 0.94 1.03 -0.12
CA TRP A 52 1.97 1.01 0.91
C TRP A 52 3.39 1.15 0.33
N ASN A 53 3.67 0.59 -0.84
CA ASN A 53 4.96 0.76 -1.53
C ASN A 53 5.15 2.15 -2.15
N THR A 54 4.14 2.70 -2.83
CA THR A 54 4.31 3.90 -3.68
C THR A 54 3.92 5.20 -2.98
N GLY A 55 2.94 5.14 -2.07
CA GLY A 55 2.30 6.33 -1.50
C GLY A 55 1.25 6.97 -2.41
N ASP A 56 0.92 6.35 -3.54
CA ASP A 56 -0.13 6.86 -4.40
C ASP A 56 -1.51 6.66 -3.74
N GLU A 57 -2.06 7.78 -3.24
CA GLU A 57 -3.36 7.78 -2.58
C GLU A 57 -4.51 7.29 -3.47
N ALA A 58 -4.37 7.38 -4.80
CA ALA A 58 -5.39 6.89 -5.72
C ALA A 58 -5.58 5.38 -5.58
N LEU A 59 -4.51 4.63 -5.30
CA LEU A 59 -4.56 3.20 -5.10
C LEU A 59 -5.34 2.83 -3.83
N ALA A 60 -5.10 3.54 -2.72
CA ALA A 60 -5.89 3.36 -1.50
C ALA A 60 -7.38 3.69 -1.73
N LYS A 61 -7.67 4.80 -2.40
CA LYS A 61 -9.05 5.22 -2.71
C LYS A 61 -9.78 4.25 -3.65
N GLN A 62 -9.05 3.53 -4.51
CA GLN A 62 -9.62 2.49 -5.37
C GLN A 62 -9.77 1.13 -4.68
N ALA A 63 -8.97 0.85 -3.66
CA ALA A 63 -8.98 -0.43 -2.94
C ALA A 63 -9.98 -0.45 -1.79
N LEU A 64 -10.06 0.65 -1.03
CA LEU A 64 -10.84 0.74 0.19
C LEU A 64 -12.29 1.18 -0.10
N ALA A 65 -13.24 0.55 0.57
CA ALA A 65 -14.63 0.98 0.55
C ALA A 65 -14.79 2.35 1.24
N SER A 66 -15.84 3.10 0.88
CA SER A 66 -16.11 4.41 1.50
C SER A 66 -16.41 4.32 2.99
N ASP A 67 -16.92 3.17 3.44
CA ASP A 67 -17.20 2.81 4.83
C ASP A 67 -16.10 1.92 5.47
N PHE A 68 -14.91 1.87 4.86
CA PHE A 68 -13.78 1.10 5.37
C PHE A 68 -13.48 1.40 6.84
N THR A 69 -13.32 0.33 7.63
CA THR A 69 -12.99 0.39 9.06
C THR A 69 -11.71 -0.38 9.37
N ASP A 70 -10.73 0.30 9.95
CA ASP A 70 -9.57 -0.32 10.58
C ASP A 70 -9.97 -0.90 11.94
N MET A 71 -9.97 -2.23 12.03
CA MET A 71 -10.44 -2.97 13.20
C MET A 71 -9.35 -3.13 14.26
N THR A 72 -8.12 -2.76 13.95
CA THR A 72 -6.94 -2.78 14.85
C THR A 72 -6.35 -1.39 15.02
N LEU A 73 -7.19 -0.36 14.82
CA LEU A 73 -6.79 1.05 14.81
C LEU A 73 -5.92 1.41 16.02
N PRO A 74 -4.63 1.74 15.82
CA PRO A 74 -3.77 2.16 16.91
C PRO A 74 -4.32 3.40 17.62
N ALA A 75 -4.15 3.47 18.94
CA ALA A 75 -4.64 4.60 19.74
C ALA A 75 -4.18 5.95 19.18
N GLY A 76 -5.11 6.88 18.99
CA GLY A 76 -4.83 8.22 18.43
C GLY A 76 -4.76 8.31 16.91
N ARG A 77 -4.83 7.20 16.16
CA ARG A 77 -4.97 7.25 14.70
C ARG A 77 -6.38 7.68 14.28
N ILE A 78 -6.46 8.31 13.11
CA ILE A 78 -7.73 8.65 12.45
C ILE A 78 -8.32 7.35 11.85
N GLN A 79 -9.61 7.09 12.05
CA GLN A 79 -10.28 5.94 11.43
C GLN A 79 -10.46 6.12 9.90
N GLY A 80 -10.54 5.01 9.17
CA GLY A 80 -10.87 4.94 7.75
C GLY A 80 -9.74 5.35 6.82
N ILE A 81 -10.07 5.63 5.55
CA ILE A 81 -9.10 5.90 4.46
C ILE A 81 -8.09 6.99 4.86
N ARG A 82 -8.55 8.07 5.49
CA ARG A 82 -7.66 9.18 5.91
C ARG A 82 -6.58 8.71 6.89
N GLY A 83 -6.87 7.75 7.75
CA GLY A 83 -5.92 7.14 8.66
C GLY A 83 -4.79 6.45 7.93
N ALA A 84 -5.13 5.60 6.96
CA ALA A 84 -4.16 4.91 6.11
C ALA A 84 -3.27 5.90 5.34
N LEU A 85 -3.87 6.93 4.72
CA LEU A 85 -3.12 7.97 3.98
C LEU A 85 -2.13 8.72 4.88
N GLN A 86 -2.58 9.11 6.08
CA GLN A 86 -1.73 9.80 7.04
C GLN A 86 -0.58 8.91 7.53
N ALA A 87 -0.86 7.63 7.81
CA ALA A 87 0.14 6.67 8.27
C ALA A 87 1.22 6.43 7.21
N SER A 88 0.79 6.18 5.97
CA SER A 88 1.67 6.05 4.82
C SER A 88 2.59 7.26 4.64
N LYS A 89 2.03 8.47 4.74
CA LYS A 89 2.80 9.71 4.69
C LYS A 89 3.83 9.78 5.82
N THR A 90 3.45 9.40 7.04
CA THR A 90 4.36 9.39 8.19
C THR A 90 5.51 8.38 8.00
N PHE A 91 5.24 7.17 7.51
CA PHE A 91 6.30 6.21 7.20
C PHE A 91 7.26 6.74 6.15
N ARG A 92 6.76 7.32 5.05
CA ARG A 92 7.62 7.92 4.00
C ARG A 92 8.37 9.18 4.43
N GLN A 93 7.86 9.90 5.43
CA GLN A 93 8.60 11.01 6.04
C GLN A 93 9.80 10.53 6.85
N ALA A 94 9.72 9.33 7.45
CA ALA A 94 10.83 8.70 8.13
C ALA A 94 11.78 8.02 7.13
N ILE A 95 11.21 7.26 6.19
CA ILE A 95 11.92 6.36 5.27
C ILE A 95 11.52 6.76 3.83
N PRO A 96 12.14 7.79 3.24
CA PRO A 96 11.75 8.30 1.92
C PRO A 96 11.86 7.28 0.78
N ASP A 97 12.74 6.29 0.92
CA ASP A 97 12.96 5.21 -0.05
C ASP A 97 12.24 3.91 0.34
N LEU A 98 11.23 3.99 1.22
CA LEU A 98 10.47 2.83 1.69
C LEU A 98 9.98 1.96 0.54
N ARG A 99 10.28 0.67 0.63
CA ARG A 99 9.76 -0.38 -0.22
C ARG A 99 8.85 -1.29 0.59
N CYS A 100 7.80 -1.78 -0.07
CA CYS A 100 6.95 -2.85 0.42
C CYS A 100 6.93 -3.96 -0.62
N GLU A 101 7.15 -5.20 -0.19
CA GLU A 101 6.99 -6.41 -0.97
C GLU A 101 5.87 -7.26 -0.36
N VAL A 102 5.09 -7.94 -1.20
CA VAL A 102 4.08 -8.90 -0.74
C VAL A 102 4.68 -10.30 -0.85
N ALA A 103 5.22 -10.80 0.26
CA ALA A 103 5.84 -12.13 0.32
C ALA A 103 4.80 -13.23 0.09
N GLN A 104 3.62 -13.10 0.71
CA GLN A 104 2.51 -14.03 0.52
C GLN A 104 1.18 -13.29 0.46
N MET A 105 0.31 -13.71 -0.45
CA MET A 105 -1.09 -13.33 -0.50
C MET A 105 -1.94 -14.60 -0.46
N ILE A 106 -2.81 -14.71 0.55
CA ILE A 106 -3.68 -15.87 0.75
C ILE A 106 -5.13 -15.43 0.61
N VAL A 107 -5.88 -16.03 -0.31
CA VAL A 107 -7.27 -15.65 -0.60
C VAL A 107 -8.21 -16.80 -0.26
N THR A 108 -9.17 -16.56 0.63
CA THR A 108 -10.18 -17.57 1.00
C THR A 108 -11.46 -16.89 1.50
N GLY A 109 -12.62 -17.45 1.14
CA GLY A 109 -13.92 -16.86 1.47
C GLY A 109 -14.03 -15.38 1.05
N ASP A 110 -14.35 -14.50 1.98
CA ASP A 110 -14.36 -13.04 1.82
C ASP A 110 -13.11 -12.36 2.41
N ARG A 111 -12.03 -13.12 2.60
CA ARG A 111 -10.76 -12.65 3.20
C ARG A 111 -9.59 -12.71 2.23
N VAL A 112 -8.69 -11.75 2.38
CA VAL A 112 -7.34 -11.80 1.83
C VAL A 112 -6.35 -11.55 2.97
N VAL A 113 -5.35 -12.40 3.13
CA VAL A 113 -4.22 -12.17 4.04
C VAL A 113 -3.02 -11.74 3.20
N ALA A 114 -2.36 -10.66 3.59
CA ALA A 114 -1.12 -10.20 2.98
C ALA A 114 0.00 -10.24 4.03
N HIS A 115 1.04 -11.03 3.76
CA HIS A 115 2.29 -10.97 4.52
C HIS A 115 3.25 -10.03 3.79
N LEU A 116 3.56 -8.91 4.44
CA LEU A 116 4.29 -7.79 3.86
C LEU A 116 5.69 -7.70 4.45
N HIS A 117 6.64 -7.35 3.60
CA HIS A 117 8.00 -7.03 3.99
C HIS A 117 8.31 -5.58 3.63
N PHE A 118 8.74 -4.80 4.62
CA PHE A 118 9.09 -3.40 4.46
C PHE A 118 10.59 -3.22 4.61
N SER A 119 11.19 -2.45 3.70
CA SER A 119 12.61 -2.13 3.75
C SER A 119 12.90 -0.70 3.31
N GLY A 120 14.07 -0.18 3.68
CA GLY A 120 14.54 1.13 3.25
C GLY A 120 15.63 1.69 4.16
N HIS A 121 15.85 3.00 4.11
CA HIS A 121 16.83 3.69 4.93
C HIS A 121 16.18 4.84 5.73
N PHE A 122 16.41 4.84 7.04
CA PHE A 122 16.00 5.95 7.88
C PHE A 122 16.89 7.17 7.61
N THR A 123 16.48 7.99 6.66
CA THR A 123 17.16 9.25 6.27
C THR A 123 16.28 10.48 6.50
N GLY A 124 14.99 10.26 6.78
CA GLY A 124 14.04 11.30 7.10
C GLY A 124 13.96 11.57 8.61
N ARG A 125 12.77 11.95 9.08
CA ARG A 125 12.55 12.34 10.47
C ARG A 125 11.37 11.61 11.09
N PHE A 126 11.56 11.10 12.31
CA PHE A 126 10.52 10.42 13.06
C PHE A 126 10.62 10.74 14.55
N GLN A 127 9.50 11.15 15.18
CA GLN A 127 9.42 11.52 16.60
C GLN A 127 10.60 12.38 17.10
N GLY A 128 10.97 13.41 16.33
CA GLY A 128 12.06 14.33 16.66
C GLY A 128 13.47 13.82 16.31
N LYS A 129 13.67 12.52 16.09
CA LYS A 129 14.95 11.95 15.64
C LYS A 129 15.15 12.11 14.14
N GLN A 130 16.36 12.51 13.78
CA GLN A 130 16.83 12.58 12.39
C GLN A 130 17.56 11.29 12.05
N GLY A 131 17.15 10.65 10.96
CA GLY A 131 17.79 9.45 10.43
C GLY A 131 19.17 9.74 9.86
N LYS A 132 20.07 8.76 9.96
CA LYS A 132 21.46 8.80 9.49
C LYS A 132 21.76 7.73 8.42
N GLY A 133 20.73 7.10 7.87
CA GLY A 133 20.83 6.02 6.90
C GLY A 133 20.78 4.62 7.50
N GLN A 134 20.25 4.44 8.72
CA GLN A 134 20.05 3.11 9.31
C GLN A 134 19.17 2.26 8.40
N LEU A 135 19.54 1.00 8.22
CA LEU A 135 18.70 0.04 7.51
C LEU A 135 17.42 -0.21 8.29
N ILE A 136 16.30 -0.16 7.56
CA ILE A 136 14.99 -0.57 8.04
C ILE A 136 14.62 -1.87 7.33
N ASP A 137 14.15 -2.84 8.11
CA ASP A 137 13.76 -4.18 7.67
C ASP A 137 12.77 -4.74 8.70
N PHE A 138 11.49 -4.72 8.38
CA PHE A 138 10.45 -5.25 9.27
C PHE A 138 9.29 -5.85 8.48
N ILE A 139 8.48 -6.65 9.15
CA ILE A 139 7.32 -7.32 8.55
C ILE A 139 6.01 -6.71 9.03
N ALA A 140 4.97 -6.89 8.24
CA ALA A 140 3.60 -6.72 8.67
C ALA A 140 2.73 -7.87 8.16
N THR A 141 1.60 -8.10 8.81
CA THR A 141 0.56 -9.00 8.31
C THR A 141 -0.78 -8.31 8.40
N ASP A 142 -1.45 -8.24 7.26
CA ASP A 142 -2.76 -7.65 7.11
C ASP A 142 -3.77 -8.73 6.75
N ILE A 143 -4.98 -8.60 7.29
CA ILE A 143 -6.15 -9.41 6.96
C ILE A 143 -7.22 -8.45 6.47
N TYR A 144 -7.57 -8.53 5.19
CA TYR A 144 -8.60 -7.73 4.54
C TYR A 144 -9.92 -8.48 4.49
N GLN A 145 -11.02 -7.85 4.89
CA GLN A 145 -12.37 -8.28 4.53
C GLN A 145 -12.83 -7.55 3.27
N ILE A 146 -13.20 -8.31 2.24
CA ILE A 146 -13.55 -7.76 0.93
C ILE A 146 -15.02 -8.03 0.62
N LYS A 147 -15.75 -6.97 0.28
CA LYS A 147 -17.13 -7.04 -0.22
C LYS A 147 -17.23 -6.24 -1.50
N GLN A 148 -17.89 -6.81 -2.51
CA GLN A 148 -18.10 -6.16 -3.81
C GLN A 148 -16.81 -5.61 -4.45
N GLY A 149 -15.67 -6.28 -4.23
CA GLY A 149 -14.38 -5.88 -4.78
C GLY A 149 -13.68 -4.73 -4.06
N SER A 150 -14.14 -4.32 -2.88
CA SER A 150 -13.49 -3.31 -2.04
C SER A 150 -13.22 -3.83 -0.63
N ILE A 151 -12.12 -3.37 -0.02
CA ILE A 151 -11.76 -3.68 1.36
C ILE A 151 -12.67 -2.87 2.28
N THR A 152 -13.52 -3.56 3.04
CA THR A 152 -14.47 -2.96 3.99
C THR A 152 -13.94 -2.94 5.41
N ALA A 153 -13.02 -3.84 5.75
CA ALA A 153 -12.33 -3.83 7.03
C ALA A 153 -10.94 -4.44 6.89
N ASN A 154 -10.03 -4.05 7.78
CA ASN A 154 -8.78 -4.77 7.97
C ASN A 154 -8.46 -5.02 9.44
N TRP A 155 -7.67 -6.06 9.69
CA TRP A 155 -6.93 -6.29 10.93
C TRP A 155 -5.46 -6.37 10.54
N HIS A 156 -4.59 -5.69 11.26
CA HIS A 156 -3.18 -5.64 10.92
C HIS A 156 -2.29 -5.70 12.16
N ILE A 157 -1.08 -6.22 11.96
CA ILE A 157 0.00 -6.14 12.92
C ILE A 157 1.31 -5.91 12.18
N GLU A 158 2.00 -4.84 12.54
CA GLU A 158 3.39 -4.60 12.15
C GLU A 158 4.33 -5.02 13.28
N ASP A 159 5.53 -5.46 12.93
CA ASP A 159 6.63 -5.63 13.88
C ASP A 159 7.20 -4.26 14.28
N ASN A 160 6.38 -3.51 15.02
CA ASN A 160 6.68 -2.16 15.47
C ASN A 160 7.86 -2.14 16.46
N MET A 161 8.12 -3.24 17.18
CA MET A 161 9.27 -3.30 18.10
C MET A 161 10.57 -3.27 17.31
N THR A 162 10.71 -4.16 16.31
CA THR A 162 11.87 -4.19 15.40
C THR A 162 12.04 -2.84 14.72
N LEU A 163 10.96 -2.26 14.17
CA LEU A 163 11.03 -0.94 13.55
C LEU A 163 11.52 0.14 14.51
N LEU A 164 10.95 0.24 15.72
CA LEU A 164 11.33 1.28 16.69
C LEU A 164 12.77 1.13 17.16
N GLN A 165 13.28 -0.10 17.28
CA GLN A 165 14.69 -0.36 17.57
C GLN A 165 15.59 0.08 16.41
N GLN A 166 15.23 -0.22 15.16
CA GLN A 166 15.98 0.20 13.97
C GLN A 166 15.99 1.73 13.76
N LEU A 167 14.90 2.40 14.13
CA LEU A 167 14.82 3.87 14.19
C LEU A 167 15.60 4.46 15.38
N GLY A 168 16.12 3.60 16.27
CA GLY A 168 16.83 3.97 17.48
C GLY A 168 15.94 4.65 18.52
N ILE A 169 14.63 4.48 18.48
CA ILE A 169 13.67 5.05 19.44
C ILE A 169 13.67 4.25 20.75
N VAL A 170 13.74 2.93 20.62
CA VAL A 170 13.81 1.96 21.73
C VAL A 170 15.19 1.31 21.69
N GLU A 171 15.79 1.06 22.85
CA GLU A 171 17.06 0.33 22.94
C GLU A 171 16.85 -1.18 22.71
N MET A 172 17.92 -1.88 22.34
CA MET A 172 17.91 -3.35 22.25
C MET A 172 17.89 -3.99 23.63
#